data_AF-A0A3N7YX91-F1
#
_entry.id   AF-A0A3N7YX91-F1
#
_cell.length_a   1.000
_cell.length_b   1.000
_cell.length_c   1.000
_cell.angle_alpha   90.00
_cell.angle_beta   90.00
_cell.angle_gamma   90.00
#
_symmetry.space_group_name_H-M   'P 1'
#
loop_
_entity.id
_entity.type
_entity.pdbx_description
1 polymer ?
#
loop_
_entity_poly.entity_id
_entity_poly.type
_entity_poly.pdbx_seq_one_letter_code
_entity_poly.pdbx_strand_id
1 'polypeptide(L)'
;METLELAKPGVAASTLRGVLILSADGKELMASGIAEQREMATRIIAGWHDARRRQQRLFSVEGPDSSPVVVIVLPATDATVMIAMLREGRDALFEFVGSVDFASDILSHFLTNPFEALTVVDREGLLRYISPVHERFFGMNPGSGIGRHVKEVIENTRLDQVAATGKAEIGAVQEMRGVTRVVTRHPIKNSRGETVGAIGQVMFKGPEQLQTFSTELTKLKSEVAYYKRELKDLKNRSYGLDQIVGESLAMQRLKQQIVKVAPLDVPVLLTGESGTGKELAAHAIHKLSDRREGNLVMVNAAALPSTLVESELFGYEGGSFTGAERKGRRGKVEQADAGSLFFDEVGDMPGDVQVQWTRLNLTVVGFSCWRALARRA
;
A
#
# COMPACT_ATOMS: atom_id res chain seq x y z
N MET A 1 -32.95 20.81 -29.36
CA MET A 1 -32.96 22.06 -28.59
C MET A 1 -31.90 21.96 -27.51
N GLU A 2 -30.70 22.43 -27.80
CA GLU A 2 -29.89 23.22 -26.88
C GLU A 2 -28.78 23.88 -27.69
N THR A 3 -28.61 25.16 -27.44
CA THR A 3 -28.15 26.20 -28.36
C THR A 3 -26.63 26.34 -28.24
N LEU A 4 -25.90 26.14 -29.33
CA LEU A 4 -24.46 26.47 -29.45
C LEU A 4 -24.33 27.69 -30.38
N GLU A 5 -24.69 28.84 -29.83
CA GLU A 5 -24.34 30.20 -30.27
C GLU A 5 -23.35 30.72 -29.20
N LEU A 6 -22.17 31.29 -29.45
CA LEU A 6 -21.66 32.07 -30.57
C LEU A 6 -20.16 31.81 -30.76
N ALA A 7 -19.76 31.33 -31.94
CA ALA A 7 -18.42 31.64 -32.44
C ALA A 7 -18.47 33.06 -33.02
N LYS A 8 -17.69 33.99 -32.46
CA LYS A 8 -17.50 35.33 -33.06
C LYS A 8 -16.93 35.16 -34.47
N PRO A 9 -17.46 35.85 -35.50
CA PRO A 9 -16.94 35.75 -36.86
C PRO A 9 -15.70 36.63 -37.03
N GLY A 10 -14.64 36.07 -37.62
CA GLY A 10 -13.65 36.86 -38.36
C GLY A 10 -12.29 37.11 -37.70
N VAL A 11 -11.55 36.05 -37.35
CA VAL A 11 -10.08 36.09 -37.42
C VAL A 11 -9.69 34.95 -38.35
N ALA A 12 -9.19 35.27 -39.54
CA ALA A 12 -8.74 34.26 -40.50
C ALA A 12 -7.74 33.32 -39.81
N ALA A 13 -7.76 32.02 -40.12
CA ALA A 13 -6.80 31.06 -39.55
C ALA A 13 -5.31 31.45 -39.80
N SER A 14 -5.05 32.38 -40.73
CA SER A 14 -3.76 33.00 -41.02
C SER A 14 -3.29 34.03 -39.99
N THR A 15 -4.15 34.53 -39.10
CA THR A 15 -3.79 35.55 -38.09
C THR A 15 -3.34 34.93 -36.75
N LEU A 16 -3.51 33.62 -36.56
CA LEU A 16 -3.15 32.90 -35.33
C LEU A 16 -1.69 32.40 -35.31
N ARG A 17 -1.03 32.38 -36.47
CA ARG A 17 0.39 32.00 -36.59
C ARG A 17 1.10 33.10 -37.34
N GLY A 18 2.34 33.37 -36.97
CA GLY A 18 3.12 34.41 -37.60
C GLY A 18 4.60 34.08 -37.63
N VAL A 19 5.30 34.75 -38.53
CA VAL A 19 6.75 34.67 -38.65
C VAL A 19 7.28 36.08 -38.50
N LEU A 20 8.31 36.24 -37.67
CA LEU A 20 9.06 37.47 -37.51
C LEU A 20 10.52 37.17 -37.84
N ILE A 21 11.07 37.86 -38.83
CA ILE A 21 12.45 37.74 -39.24
C ILE A 21 13.17 39.01 -38.84
N LEU A 22 14.20 38.87 -38.00
CA LEU A 22 15.12 39.95 -37.67
C LEU A 22 16.45 39.73 -38.41
N SER A 23 17.10 40.80 -38.82
CA SER A 23 18.49 40.77 -39.28
C SER A 23 19.46 40.54 -38.10
N ALA A 24 20.73 40.30 -38.41
CA ALA A 24 21.79 40.12 -37.41
C ALA A 24 21.94 41.33 -36.45
N ASP A 25 21.67 42.55 -36.93
CA ASP A 25 21.64 43.80 -36.15
C ASP A 25 20.32 44.01 -35.38
N GLY A 26 19.38 43.08 -35.46
CA GLY A 26 18.11 43.11 -34.72
C GLY A 26 17.01 43.94 -35.37
N LYS A 27 17.19 44.37 -36.63
CA LYS A 27 16.19 45.11 -37.39
C LYS A 27 15.15 44.14 -37.96
N GLU A 28 13.88 44.53 -37.90
CA GLU A 28 12.81 43.78 -38.54
C GLU A 28 12.99 43.77 -40.07
N LEU A 29 13.15 42.57 -40.63
CA LEU A 29 13.23 42.32 -42.08
C LEU A 29 11.86 41.95 -42.65
N MET A 30 11.09 41.16 -41.91
CA MET A 30 9.77 40.70 -42.33
C MET A 30 8.93 40.31 -41.11
N ALA A 31 7.65 40.65 -41.17
CA ALA A 31 6.64 40.15 -40.25
C ALA A 31 5.46 39.58 -41.06
N SER A 32 4.86 38.50 -40.58
CA SER A 32 3.67 37.90 -41.17
C SER A 32 2.72 37.37 -40.07
N GLY A 33 1.42 37.39 -40.32
CA GLY A 33 0.40 36.83 -39.44
C GLY A 33 0.32 37.58 -38.10
N ILE A 34 0.35 36.87 -36.96
CA ILE A 34 0.28 37.54 -35.64
C ILE A 34 1.42 38.53 -35.40
N ALA A 35 2.56 38.35 -36.06
CA ALA A 35 3.70 39.24 -35.96
C ALA A 35 3.52 40.55 -36.76
N GLU A 36 2.53 40.66 -37.66
CA GLU A 36 2.24 41.93 -38.38
C GLU A 36 1.71 43.02 -37.44
N GLN A 37 1.12 42.61 -36.32
CA GLN A 37 0.66 43.54 -35.29
C GLN A 37 1.89 44.11 -34.57
N ARG A 38 2.10 45.42 -34.70
CA ARG A 38 3.28 46.11 -34.13
C ARG A 38 3.47 45.89 -32.63
N GLU A 39 2.37 45.81 -31.88
CA GLU A 39 2.40 45.48 -30.45
C GLU A 39 2.94 44.06 -30.21
N MET A 40 2.45 43.08 -30.97
CA MET A 40 2.93 41.70 -30.89
C MET A 40 4.38 41.55 -31.33
N ALA A 41 4.78 42.18 -32.44
CA ALA A 41 6.18 42.20 -32.88
C ALA A 41 7.09 42.74 -31.76
N THR A 42 6.70 43.85 -31.13
CA THR A 42 7.45 44.46 -30.03
C THR A 42 7.58 43.51 -28.84
N ARG A 43 6.49 42.85 -28.43
CA ARG A 43 6.50 41.85 -27.34
C ARG A 43 7.37 40.64 -27.68
N ILE A 44 7.29 40.11 -28.90
CA ILE A 44 8.11 38.99 -29.39
C ILE A 44 9.60 39.36 -29.37
N ILE A 45 9.97 40.55 -29.84
CA ILE A 45 11.35 41.04 -29.84
C ILE A 45 11.87 41.22 -28.41
N ALA A 46 11.07 41.81 -27.52
CA ALA A 46 11.43 41.96 -26.11
C ALA A 46 11.64 40.60 -25.42
N GLY A 47 10.73 39.64 -25.65
CA GLY A 47 10.86 38.27 -25.17
C GLY A 47 12.11 37.57 -25.72
N TRP A 48 12.42 37.78 -27.00
CA TRP A 48 13.64 37.25 -27.62
C TRP A 48 14.90 37.79 -26.96
N HIS A 49 14.99 39.09 -26.66
CA HIS A 49 16.17 39.64 -25.98
C HIS A 49 16.41 38.96 -24.62
N ASP A 50 15.37 38.67 -23.87
CA ASP A 50 15.48 37.97 -22.59
C ASP A 50 15.85 36.48 -22.78
N ALA A 51 15.14 35.78 -23.66
CA ALA A 51 15.42 34.39 -24.00
C ALA A 51 16.85 34.19 -24.53
N ARG A 52 17.34 35.12 -25.36
CA ARG A 52 18.71 35.11 -25.88
C ARG A 52 19.76 35.22 -24.78
N ARG A 53 19.54 36.06 -23.75
CA ARG A 53 20.42 36.13 -22.57
C ARG A 53 20.47 34.82 -21.81
N ARG A 54 19.35 34.08 -21.78
CA ARG A 54 19.24 32.74 -21.18
C ARG A 54 19.63 31.60 -22.14
N GLN A 55 20.08 31.92 -23.36
CA GLN A 55 20.39 30.96 -24.42
C GLN A 55 19.22 30.03 -24.81
N GLN A 56 17.98 30.49 -24.61
CA GLN A 56 16.77 29.76 -24.91
C GLN A 56 16.30 30.00 -26.36
N ARG A 57 15.75 28.96 -26.99
CA ARG A 57 15.18 29.03 -28.34
C ARG A 57 13.67 28.85 -28.38
N LEU A 58 13.05 28.66 -27.22
CA LEU A 58 11.62 28.48 -27.05
C LEU A 58 11.20 29.31 -25.84
N PHE A 59 10.24 30.20 -26.02
CA PHE A 59 9.71 31.05 -24.97
C PHE A 59 8.24 31.40 -25.24
N SER A 60 7.55 31.97 -24.25
CA SER A 60 6.19 32.47 -24.40
C SER A 60 6.15 33.99 -24.23
N VAL A 61 5.17 34.63 -24.87
CA VAL A 61 4.82 36.04 -24.67
C VAL A 61 3.32 36.17 -24.50
N GLU A 62 2.86 37.21 -23.80
CA GLU A 62 1.44 37.48 -23.65
C GLU A 62 0.85 38.03 -24.97
N GLY A 63 -0.18 37.35 -25.48
CA GLY A 63 -0.91 37.71 -26.69
C GLY A 63 -1.98 38.80 -26.47
N PRO A 64 -2.79 39.10 -27.51
CA PRO A 64 -3.79 40.18 -27.48
C PRO A 64 -4.89 39.99 -26.41
N ASP A 65 -5.34 38.75 -26.19
CA ASP A 65 -6.39 38.41 -25.22
C ASP A 65 -5.82 37.74 -23.94
N SER A 66 -4.65 38.19 -23.48
CA SER A 66 -3.86 37.54 -22.41
C SER A 66 -3.57 36.05 -22.64
N SER A 67 -3.71 35.59 -23.87
CA SER A 67 -3.46 34.20 -24.25
C SER A 67 -1.98 33.99 -24.55
N PRO A 68 -1.35 32.89 -24.11
CA PRO A 68 0.06 32.67 -24.35
C PRO A 68 0.36 32.44 -25.84
N VAL A 69 1.32 33.18 -26.37
CA VAL A 69 1.88 32.98 -27.70
C VAL A 69 3.23 32.30 -27.54
N VAL A 70 3.35 31.09 -28.08
CA VAL A 70 4.61 30.34 -28.05
C VAL A 70 5.48 30.78 -29.22
N VAL A 71 6.72 31.14 -28.95
CA VAL A 71 7.70 31.59 -29.94
C VAL A 71 8.86 30.60 -30.01
N ILE A 72 9.11 30.08 -31.21
CA ILE A 72 10.27 29.24 -31.52
C ILE A 72 11.27 30.06 -32.33
N VAL A 73 12.53 30.03 -31.94
CA VAL A 73 13.63 30.74 -32.59
C VAL A 73 14.51 29.79 -33.39
N LEU A 74 14.63 30.08 -34.67
CA LEU A 74 15.49 29.39 -35.63
C LEU A 74 16.60 30.36 -36.07
N PRO A 75 17.84 30.18 -35.61
CA PRO A 75 18.95 31.01 -36.08
C PRO A 75 19.28 30.68 -37.54
N ALA A 76 19.50 31.71 -38.35
CA ALA A 76 20.03 31.65 -39.70
C ALA A 76 21.33 32.47 -39.78
N THR A 77 22.12 32.28 -40.85
CA THR A 77 23.48 32.85 -40.97
C THR A 77 23.51 34.38 -40.74
N ASP A 78 22.55 35.11 -41.31
CA ASP A 78 22.47 36.58 -41.24
C ASP A 78 21.13 37.09 -40.68
N ALA A 79 20.32 36.19 -40.11
CA ALA A 79 18.99 36.50 -39.63
C ALA A 79 18.55 35.61 -38.47
N THR A 80 17.59 36.08 -37.68
CA THR A 80 16.88 35.30 -36.67
C THR A 80 15.44 35.14 -37.11
N VAL A 81 15.01 33.91 -37.36
CA VAL A 81 13.63 33.60 -37.72
C VAL A 81 12.88 33.17 -36.47
N MET A 82 11.79 33.85 -36.16
CA MET A 82 10.92 33.53 -35.03
C MET A 82 9.55 33.11 -35.55
N ILE A 83 9.09 31.95 -35.11
CA ILE A 83 7.76 31.45 -35.43
C ILE A 83 6.90 31.62 -34.19
N ALA A 84 5.92 32.51 -34.27
CA ALA A 84 4.97 32.80 -33.20
C ALA A 84 3.66 32.04 -33.48
N MET A 85 3.20 31.28 -32.50
CA MET A 85 1.97 30.50 -32.60
C MET A 85 1.05 30.84 -31.42
N LEU A 86 -0.07 31.50 -31.73
CA LEU A 86 -1.22 31.64 -30.85
C LEU A 86 -2.10 30.40 -31.07
N ARG A 87 -2.38 29.64 -30.02
CA ARG A 87 -3.21 28.44 -30.15
C ARG A 87 -4.52 28.58 -29.40
N GLU A 88 -5.59 28.25 -30.10
CA GLU A 88 -6.90 27.97 -29.53
C GLU A 88 -6.99 26.47 -29.18
N GLY A 89 -7.19 26.14 -27.90
CA GLY A 89 -7.45 24.78 -27.42
C GLY A 89 -6.49 24.23 -26.35
N ARG A 90 -6.91 23.15 -25.69
CA ARG A 90 -6.18 22.48 -24.59
C ARG A 90 -5.14 21.49 -25.12
N ASP A 91 -4.01 21.99 -25.61
CA ASP A 91 -2.84 21.15 -25.87
C ASP A 91 -1.82 21.30 -24.75
N ALA A 92 -1.55 20.20 -24.06
CA ALA A 92 -0.70 20.18 -22.88
C ALA A 92 0.72 20.72 -23.15
N LEU A 93 1.29 20.51 -24.34
CA LEU A 93 2.63 21.02 -24.64
C LEU A 93 2.63 22.55 -24.76
N PHE A 94 1.64 23.12 -25.45
CA PHE A 94 1.54 24.57 -25.61
C PHE A 94 1.12 25.25 -24.31
N GLU A 95 0.23 24.64 -23.53
CA GLU A 95 -0.14 25.11 -22.20
C GLU A 95 1.08 25.11 -21.27
N PHE A 96 1.87 24.03 -21.28
CA PHE A 96 3.10 23.93 -20.50
C PHE A 96 4.13 25.00 -20.90
N VAL A 97 4.41 25.15 -22.19
CA VAL A 97 5.37 26.17 -22.67
C VAL A 97 4.86 27.58 -22.44
N GLY A 98 3.55 27.79 -22.55
CA GLY A 98 2.90 29.08 -22.35
C GLY A 98 2.86 29.54 -20.89
N SER A 99 2.64 28.62 -19.95
CA SER A 99 2.42 28.90 -18.53
C SER A 99 3.68 28.80 -17.65
N VAL A 100 4.76 28.22 -18.16
CA VAL A 100 6.00 28.01 -17.39
C VAL A 100 7.16 28.75 -18.03
N ASP A 101 7.63 29.81 -17.36
CA ASP A 101 8.69 30.71 -17.85
C ASP A 101 10.03 30.01 -18.16
N PHE A 102 10.26 28.83 -17.58
CA PHE A 102 11.45 28.01 -17.75
C PHE A 102 11.14 26.64 -18.38
N ALA A 103 10.04 26.53 -19.14
CA ALA A 103 9.65 25.29 -19.83
C ALA A 103 10.76 24.73 -20.73
N SER A 104 11.50 25.60 -21.43
CA SER A 104 12.65 25.18 -22.25
C SER A 104 13.73 24.49 -21.42
N ASP A 105 14.01 24.98 -20.21
CA ASP A 105 15.01 24.39 -19.32
C ASP A 105 14.52 23.04 -18.79
N ILE A 106 13.23 22.92 -18.46
CA ILE A 106 12.61 21.66 -18.06
C ILE A 106 12.71 20.62 -19.18
N LEU A 107 12.33 20.98 -20.40
CA LEU A 107 12.42 20.08 -21.56
C LEU A 107 13.86 19.65 -21.81
N SER A 108 14.81 20.61 -21.77
CA SER A 108 16.23 20.31 -21.89
C SER A 108 16.72 19.38 -20.77
N HIS A 109 16.25 19.59 -19.53
CA HIS A 109 16.58 18.74 -18.40
C HIS A 109 16.09 17.31 -18.62
N PHE A 110 14.83 17.10 -19.02
CA PHE A 110 14.31 15.76 -19.33
C PHE A 110 15.08 15.03 -20.42
N LEU A 111 15.56 15.77 -21.43
CA LEU A 111 16.31 15.19 -22.54
C LEU A 111 17.76 14.86 -22.14
N THR A 112 18.38 15.67 -21.28
CA THR A 112 19.82 15.61 -20.99
C THR A 112 20.17 15.16 -19.57
N ASN A 113 19.18 14.74 -18.78
CA ASN A 113 19.34 14.37 -17.37
C ASN A 113 20.47 13.33 -17.20
N PRO A 114 21.49 13.60 -16.38
CA PRO A 114 22.61 12.68 -16.14
C PRO A 114 22.20 11.38 -15.43
N PHE A 115 21.04 11.34 -14.80
CA PHE A 115 20.53 10.18 -14.09
C PHE A 115 19.60 9.32 -14.95
N GLU A 116 19.01 9.89 -16.00
CA GLU A 116 18.05 9.22 -16.88
C GLU A 116 18.59 9.18 -18.31
N ALA A 117 19.13 8.03 -18.70
CA ALA A 117 19.61 7.84 -20.07
C ALA A 117 18.40 7.65 -21.01
N LEU A 118 18.02 8.71 -21.73
CA LEU A 118 16.89 8.75 -22.66
C LEU A 118 17.28 8.25 -24.05
N THR A 119 16.42 7.44 -24.67
CA THR A 119 16.56 6.96 -26.05
C THR A 119 15.21 6.97 -26.74
N VAL A 120 15.12 7.43 -27.99
CA VAL A 120 13.89 7.44 -28.78
C VAL A 120 14.14 6.74 -30.11
N VAL A 121 13.20 5.89 -30.50
CA VAL A 121 13.16 5.23 -31.81
C VAL A 121 11.86 5.53 -32.53
N ASP A 122 11.88 5.48 -33.86
CA ASP A 122 10.66 5.41 -34.66
C ASP A 122 10.04 4.01 -34.66
N ARG A 123 8.99 3.82 -35.47
CA ARG A 123 8.23 2.56 -35.53
C ARG A 123 9.05 1.41 -36.10
N GLU A 124 10.02 1.72 -36.95
CA GLU A 124 10.94 0.77 -37.58
C GLU A 124 12.14 0.44 -36.67
N GLY A 125 12.23 1.05 -35.48
CA GLY A 125 13.32 0.81 -34.53
C GLY A 125 14.59 1.61 -34.84
N LEU A 126 14.53 2.60 -35.72
CA LEU A 126 15.65 3.49 -36.01
C LEU A 126 15.78 4.55 -34.93
N LEU A 127 16.99 4.79 -34.46
CA LEU A 127 17.28 5.81 -33.46
C LEU A 127 17.01 7.22 -34.00
N ARG A 128 16.12 7.94 -33.31
CA ARG A 128 15.78 9.35 -33.58
C ARG A 128 16.32 10.31 -32.53
N TYR A 129 16.59 9.81 -31.33
CA TYR A 129 17.26 10.56 -30.28
C TYR A 129 17.98 9.61 -29.33
N ILE A 130 19.13 10.02 -28.83
CA ILE A 130 19.84 9.37 -27.73
C ILE A 130 20.48 10.46 -26.87
N SER A 131 20.33 10.39 -25.55
CA SER A 131 20.84 11.43 -24.67
C SER A 131 22.36 11.43 -24.64
N PRO A 132 23.02 12.59 -24.46
CA PRO A 132 24.49 12.68 -24.41
C PRO A 132 25.12 11.80 -23.31
N VAL A 133 24.36 11.49 -22.26
CA VAL A 133 24.78 10.62 -21.17
C VAL A 133 24.81 9.16 -21.63
N HIS A 134 23.82 8.76 -22.44
CA HIS A 134 23.75 7.42 -22.99
C HIS A 134 24.79 7.22 -24.12
N GLU A 135 25.00 8.24 -24.96
CA GLU A 135 26.08 8.22 -25.96
C GLU A 135 27.46 8.04 -25.29
N ARG A 136 27.74 8.78 -24.22
CA ARG A 136 28.97 8.62 -23.43
C ARG A 136 29.10 7.23 -22.81
N PHE A 137 28.01 6.67 -22.30
CA PHE A 137 28.00 5.31 -21.78
C PHE A 137 28.38 4.28 -22.86
N PHE A 138 27.94 4.50 -24.10
CA PHE A 138 28.33 3.71 -25.26
C PHE A 138 29.63 4.17 -25.95
N GLY A 139 30.35 5.15 -25.40
CA GLY A 139 31.61 5.65 -25.99
C GLY A 139 31.43 6.21 -27.40
N MET A 140 30.25 6.76 -27.69
CA MET A 140 29.88 7.25 -29.00
C MET A 140 30.17 8.75 -29.16
N ASN A 141 30.45 9.16 -30.39
CA ASN A 141 30.46 10.58 -30.74
C ASN A 141 29.02 11.11 -30.77
N PRO A 142 28.78 12.37 -30.35
CA PRO A 142 27.45 12.96 -30.37
C PRO A 142 26.77 12.86 -31.74
N GLY A 143 25.54 12.37 -31.76
CA GLY A 143 24.73 12.19 -32.96
C GLY A 143 25.07 10.96 -33.82
N SER A 144 26.16 10.25 -33.55
CA SER A 144 26.61 9.12 -34.40
C SER A 144 25.68 7.89 -34.36
N GLY A 145 24.78 7.82 -33.37
CA GLY A 145 23.77 6.77 -33.27
C GLY A 145 22.51 7.02 -34.10
N ILE A 146 22.28 8.25 -34.53
CA ILE A 146 21.03 8.64 -35.19
C ILE A 146 20.94 7.98 -36.57
N GLY A 147 19.75 7.44 -36.88
CA GLY A 147 19.47 6.73 -38.13
C GLY A 147 19.91 5.27 -38.16
N ARG A 148 20.66 4.79 -37.16
CA ARG A 148 21.00 3.36 -37.02
C ARG A 148 19.88 2.61 -36.32
N HIS A 149 19.76 1.31 -36.59
CA HIS A 149 18.80 0.48 -35.86
C HIS A 149 19.22 0.35 -34.40
N VAL A 150 18.28 0.47 -33.46
CA VAL A 150 18.58 0.57 -32.02
C VAL A 150 19.34 -0.63 -31.46
N LYS A 151 19.14 -1.82 -32.01
CA LYS A 151 19.88 -3.04 -31.63
C LYS A 151 21.36 -3.02 -32.03
N GLU A 152 21.76 -2.21 -33.00
CA GLU A 152 23.18 -2.04 -33.37
C GLU A 152 23.93 -1.13 -32.41
N VAL A 153 23.20 -0.36 -31.61
CA VAL A 153 23.75 0.64 -30.69
C VAL A 153 23.62 0.16 -29.25
N ILE A 154 22.46 -0.39 -28.89
CA ILE A 154 22.13 -0.85 -27.55
C ILE A 154 21.89 -2.36 -27.63
N GLU A 155 22.82 -3.14 -27.10
CA GLU A 155 22.72 -4.59 -27.07
C GLU A 155 21.50 -5.07 -26.26
N ASN A 156 20.88 -6.15 -26.72
CA ASN A 156 19.74 -6.81 -26.05
C ASN A 156 18.56 -5.89 -25.72
N THR A 157 18.48 -4.71 -26.34
CA THR A 157 17.35 -3.81 -26.18
C THR A 157 16.09 -4.40 -26.82
N ARG A 158 14.95 -4.10 -26.20
CA ARG A 158 13.62 -4.45 -26.71
C ARG A 158 12.82 -3.21 -27.12
N LEU A 159 13.50 -2.07 -27.27
CA LEU A 159 12.83 -0.80 -27.58
C LEU A 159 12.16 -0.82 -28.96
N ASP A 160 12.75 -1.51 -29.93
CA ASP A 160 12.15 -1.81 -31.24
C ASP A 160 10.86 -2.65 -31.11
N GLN A 161 10.86 -3.64 -30.20
CA GLN A 161 9.67 -4.46 -29.94
C GLN A 161 8.56 -3.63 -29.31
N VAL A 162 8.88 -2.71 -28.39
CA VAL A 162 7.90 -1.80 -27.79
C VAL A 162 7.31 -0.86 -28.85
N ALA A 163 8.12 -0.34 -29.77
CA ALA A 163 7.66 0.47 -30.88
C ALA A 163 6.74 -0.32 -31.83
N ALA A 164 7.08 -1.57 -32.13
CA ALA A 164 6.28 -2.42 -33.02
C ALA A 164 4.98 -2.92 -32.38
N THR A 165 5.02 -3.33 -31.10
CA THR A 165 3.89 -3.95 -30.40
C THR A 165 2.96 -2.96 -29.73
N GLY A 166 3.44 -1.76 -29.42
CA GLY A 166 2.69 -0.78 -28.63
C GLY A 166 2.47 -1.20 -27.17
N LYS A 167 3.22 -2.18 -26.66
CA LYS A 167 3.13 -2.65 -25.26
C LYS A 167 4.32 -2.10 -24.46
N ALA A 168 4.04 -1.38 -23.37
CA ALA A 168 5.07 -0.85 -22.49
C ALA A 168 5.77 -1.96 -21.69
N GLU A 169 7.06 -1.76 -21.41
CA GLU A 169 7.86 -2.61 -20.52
C GLU A 169 8.42 -1.75 -19.39
N ILE A 170 7.97 -1.98 -18.17
CA ILE A 170 8.29 -1.13 -17.01
C ILE A 170 9.13 -1.91 -16.02
N GLY A 171 10.23 -1.30 -15.55
CA GLY A 171 11.10 -1.91 -14.53
C GLY A 171 11.85 -3.15 -15.01
N ALA A 172 12.09 -3.27 -16.32
CA ALA A 172 12.81 -4.40 -16.90
C ALA A 172 14.30 -4.33 -16.54
N VAL A 173 14.88 -5.46 -16.14
CA VAL A 173 16.33 -5.55 -15.94
C VAL A 173 17.00 -5.76 -17.31
N GLN A 174 17.99 -4.94 -17.63
CA GLN A 174 18.80 -5.05 -18.84
C GLN A 174 20.28 -4.92 -18.48
N GLU A 175 21.08 -5.87 -18.95
CA GLU A 175 22.53 -5.79 -18.86
C GLU A 175 23.08 -5.08 -20.11
N MET A 176 23.90 -4.05 -19.91
CA MET A 176 24.56 -3.30 -20.97
C MET A 176 26.01 -3.05 -20.57
N ARG A 177 26.97 -3.48 -21.40
CA ARG A 177 28.42 -3.39 -21.16
C ARG A 177 28.85 -3.97 -19.81
N GLY A 178 28.25 -5.09 -19.41
CA GLY A 178 28.51 -5.76 -18.12
C GLY A 178 27.95 -5.01 -16.90
N VAL A 179 27.11 -3.99 -17.11
CA VAL A 179 26.44 -3.26 -16.04
C VAL A 179 24.95 -3.49 -16.12
N THR A 180 24.39 -4.04 -15.04
CA THR A 180 22.95 -4.25 -14.90
C THR A 180 22.24 -2.93 -14.64
N ARG A 181 21.24 -2.61 -15.46
CA ARG A 181 20.38 -1.44 -15.32
C ARG A 181 18.93 -1.85 -15.24
N VAL A 182 18.13 -1.04 -14.57
CA VAL A 182 16.67 -1.15 -14.62
C VAL A 182 16.17 -0.10 -15.58
N VAL A 183 15.40 -0.51 -16.57
CA VAL A 183 14.93 0.35 -17.65
C VAL A 183 13.42 0.32 -17.77
N THR A 184 12.87 1.40 -18.30
CA THR A 184 11.46 1.51 -18.67
C THR A 184 11.36 1.91 -20.14
N ARG A 185 10.39 1.34 -20.85
CA ARG A 185 10.19 1.52 -22.28
C ARG A 185 8.71 1.76 -22.53
N HIS A 186 8.37 2.90 -23.12
CA HIS A 186 7.00 3.29 -23.41
C HIS A 186 6.80 3.53 -24.90
N PRO A 187 5.71 3.04 -25.50
CA PRO A 187 5.35 3.42 -26.86
C PRO A 187 4.89 4.89 -26.88
N ILE A 188 5.33 5.64 -27.88
CA ILE A 188 4.85 6.99 -28.15
C ILE A 188 3.63 6.87 -29.05
N LYS A 189 2.49 7.39 -28.60
CA LYS A 189 1.23 7.38 -29.35
C LYS A 189 0.86 8.78 -29.83
N ASN A 190 0.35 8.88 -31.05
CA ASN A 190 -0.22 10.13 -31.57
C ASN A 190 -1.64 10.38 -31.00
N SER A 191 -2.25 11.50 -31.38
CA SER A 191 -3.61 11.86 -30.97
C SER A 191 -4.70 10.88 -31.44
N ARG A 192 -4.40 10.02 -32.42
CA ARG A 192 -5.28 8.95 -32.91
C ARG A 192 -5.07 7.62 -32.16
N GLY A 193 -4.13 7.57 -31.21
CA GLY A 193 -3.80 6.37 -30.46
C GLY A 193 -2.84 5.41 -31.17
N GLU A 194 -2.33 5.77 -32.34
CA GLU A 194 -1.40 4.95 -33.12
C GLU A 194 0.02 5.09 -32.59
N THR A 195 0.74 3.98 -32.47
CA THR A 195 2.15 4.00 -32.06
C THR A 195 3.02 4.54 -33.19
N VAL A 196 3.73 5.65 -32.92
CA VAL A 196 4.63 6.33 -33.86
C VAL A 196 6.11 6.08 -33.55
N GLY A 197 6.41 5.46 -32.41
CA GLY A 197 7.76 5.16 -31.97
C GLY A 197 7.77 4.66 -30.52
N ALA A 198 8.93 4.62 -29.90
CA ALA A 198 9.08 4.30 -28.49
C ALA A 198 10.18 5.09 -27.82
N ILE A 199 10.04 5.29 -26.51
CA ILE A 199 10.98 5.96 -25.63
C ILE A 199 11.49 4.99 -24.57
N GLY A 200 12.80 4.89 -24.43
CA GLY A 200 13.48 4.07 -23.43
C GLY A 200 14.25 4.94 -22.45
N GLN A 201 14.18 4.61 -21.17
CA GLN A 201 14.82 5.35 -20.07
C GLN A 201 15.46 4.37 -19.08
N VAL A 202 16.65 4.72 -18.57
CA VAL A 202 17.25 4.04 -17.42
C VAL A 202 16.68 4.64 -16.13
N MET A 203 16.07 3.82 -15.28
CA MET A 203 15.49 4.21 -13.99
C MET A 203 16.51 4.12 -12.85
N PHE A 204 17.28 3.02 -12.79
CA PHE A 204 18.22 2.77 -11.70
C PHE A 204 19.59 2.35 -12.24
N LYS A 205 20.65 2.83 -11.56
CA LYS A 205 22.04 2.53 -11.94
C LYS A 205 22.44 1.07 -11.68
N GLY A 206 21.67 0.35 -10.86
CA GLY A 206 21.88 -1.06 -10.55
C GLY A 206 20.68 -1.69 -9.83
N PRO A 207 20.58 -3.03 -9.81
CA PRO A 207 19.54 -3.74 -9.08
C PRO A 207 19.71 -3.62 -7.55
N GLU A 208 20.89 -3.24 -7.06
CA GLU A 208 21.17 -3.06 -5.63
C GLU A 208 20.26 -2.02 -4.97
N GLN A 209 19.89 -0.94 -5.67
CA GLN A 209 18.94 0.04 -5.14
C GLN A 209 17.55 -0.57 -4.94
N LEU A 210 17.10 -1.42 -5.88
CA LEU A 210 15.85 -2.19 -5.71
C LEU A 210 15.97 -3.22 -4.58
N GLN A 211 17.12 -3.88 -4.45
CA GLN A 211 17.36 -4.83 -3.35
C GLN A 211 17.35 -4.11 -2.00
N THR A 212 17.99 -2.95 -1.89
CA THR A 212 18.00 -2.11 -0.68
C THR A 212 16.58 -1.76 -0.25
N PHE A 213 15.76 -1.27 -1.18
CA PHE A 213 14.33 -1.01 -0.90
C PHE A 213 13.57 -2.27 -0.50
N SER A 214 13.82 -3.41 -1.17
CA SER A 214 13.19 -4.68 -0.83
C SER A 214 13.56 -5.17 0.58
N THR A 215 14.84 -5.01 0.97
CA THR A 215 15.35 -5.34 2.30
C THR A 215 14.72 -4.46 3.37
N GLU A 216 14.64 -3.14 3.16
CA GLU A 216 13.96 -2.21 4.07
C GLU A 216 12.47 -2.53 4.23
N LEU A 217 11.77 -2.82 3.12
CA LEU A 217 10.37 -3.22 3.15
C LEU A 217 10.16 -4.53 3.92
N THR A 218 11.07 -5.49 3.77
CA THR A 218 11.01 -6.77 4.49
C THR A 218 11.24 -6.54 5.98
N LYS A 219 12.22 -5.71 6.35
CA LYS A 219 12.48 -5.33 7.74
C LYS A 219 11.27 -4.64 8.36
N LEU A 220 10.70 -3.64 7.69
CA LEU A 220 9.52 -2.91 8.17
C LEU A 220 8.31 -3.84 8.33
N LYS A 221 8.07 -4.74 7.38
CA LYS A 221 7.01 -5.76 7.49
C LYS A 221 7.22 -6.66 8.71
N SER A 222 8.47 -7.05 8.98
CA SER A 222 8.80 -7.88 10.14
C SER A 222 8.57 -7.15 11.46
N GLU A 223 8.92 -5.87 11.56
CA GLU A 223 8.67 -5.02 12.73
C GLU A 223 7.16 -4.82 12.95
N VAL A 224 6.40 -4.54 11.88
CA VAL A 224 4.94 -4.44 11.96
C VAL A 224 4.31 -5.75 12.42
N ALA A 225 4.79 -6.89 11.92
CA ALA A 225 4.31 -8.20 12.36
C ALA A 225 4.64 -8.47 13.84
N TYR A 226 5.83 -8.07 14.30
CA TYR A 226 6.24 -8.15 15.70
C TYR A 226 5.33 -7.31 16.59
N TYR A 227 5.14 -6.02 16.29
CA TYR A 227 4.26 -5.15 17.08
C TYR A 227 2.80 -5.60 17.08
N LYS A 228 2.29 -6.12 15.95
CA LYS A 228 0.94 -6.70 15.89
C LYS A 228 0.81 -7.92 16.79
N ARG A 229 1.84 -8.77 16.90
CA ARG A 229 1.86 -9.92 17.80
C ARG A 229 1.91 -9.46 19.26
N GLU A 230 2.79 -8.52 19.59
CA GLU A 230 2.93 -7.99 20.95
C GLU A 230 1.63 -7.33 21.45
N LEU A 231 0.98 -6.53 20.60
CA LEU A 231 -0.32 -5.93 20.90
C LEU A 231 -1.44 -6.96 21.06
N LYS A 232 -1.38 -8.08 20.33
CA LYS A 232 -2.34 -9.18 20.46
C LYS A 232 -2.14 -9.93 21.78
N ASP A 233 -0.90 -10.17 22.19
CA ASP A 233 -0.58 -10.86 23.43
C ASP A 233 -0.88 -10.01 24.68
N LEU A 234 -0.71 -8.68 24.58
CA LEU A 234 -1.18 -7.74 25.60
C LEU A 234 -2.71 -7.72 25.73
N LYS A 235 -3.45 -7.79 24.62
CA LYS A 235 -4.93 -7.86 24.62
C LYS A 235 -5.47 -9.20 25.12
N ASN A 236 -4.76 -10.31 24.87
CA ASN A 236 -5.18 -11.65 25.29
C ASN A 236 -5.28 -11.83 26.82
N ARG A 237 -4.63 -10.98 27.62
CA ARG A 237 -4.77 -11.00 29.08
C ARG A 237 -6.11 -10.43 29.60
N SER A 238 -6.92 -9.78 28.76
CA SER A 238 -8.21 -9.13 29.13
C SER A 238 -9.46 -9.99 28.90
N TYR A 239 -9.38 -11.04 28.07
CA TYR A 239 -10.54 -11.71 27.44
C TYR A 239 -11.48 -12.53 28.36
N GLY A 240 -11.27 -12.56 29.67
CA GLY A 240 -12.19 -13.18 30.64
C GLY A 240 -13.21 -12.21 31.23
N LEU A 241 -12.76 -11.00 31.62
CA LEU A 241 -13.60 -10.02 32.30
C LEU A 241 -14.45 -9.19 31.35
N ASP A 242 -14.02 -9.08 30.09
CA ASP A 242 -14.72 -8.32 29.04
C ASP A 242 -16.10 -8.91 28.70
N GLN A 243 -16.30 -10.21 28.96
CA GLN A 243 -17.61 -10.87 28.79
C GLN A 243 -18.60 -10.58 29.93
N ILE A 244 -18.11 -10.11 31.08
CA ILE A 244 -18.94 -9.72 32.21
C ILE A 244 -19.35 -8.26 32.01
N VAL A 245 -20.51 -8.04 31.40
CA VAL A 245 -21.06 -6.71 31.12
C VAL A 245 -21.56 -6.07 32.42
N GLY A 246 -21.23 -4.80 32.63
CA GLY A 246 -21.69 -4.01 33.78
C GLY A 246 -20.58 -3.20 34.44
N GLU A 247 -20.94 -1.98 34.81
CA GLU A 247 -20.01 -0.97 35.39
C GLU A 247 -20.41 -0.53 36.80
N SER A 248 -21.47 -1.12 37.38
CA SER A 248 -21.89 -0.79 38.74
C SER A 248 -20.79 -1.14 39.75
N LEU A 249 -20.80 -0.47 40.92
CA LEU A 249 -19.83 -0.73 41.99
C LEU A 249 -19.78 -2.20 42.43
N ALA A 250 -20.93 -2.90 42.40
CA ALA A 250 -20.99 -4.33 42.71
C ALA A 250 -20.26 -5.18 41.65
N MET A 251 -20.45 -4.86 40.36
CA MET A 251 -19.78 -5.56 39.25
C MET A 251 -18.28 -5.28 39.22
N GLN A 252 -17.86 -4.05 39.52
CA GLN A 252 -16.44 -3.72 39.66
C GLN A 252 -15.77 -4.51 40.80
N ARG A 253 -16.45 -4.64 41.95
CA ARG A 253 -15.98 -5.47 43.07
C ARG A 253 -15.86 -6.95 42.68
N LEU A 254 -16.85 -7.49 41.98
CA LEU A 254 -16.81 -8.86 41.46
C LEU A 254 -15.61 -9.07 40.52
N LYS A 255 -15.41 -8.18 39.54
CA LYS A 255 -14.26 -8.23 38.62
C LYS A 255 -12.93 -8.20 39.38
N GLN A 256 -12.81 -7.34 40.39
CA GLN A 256 -11.61 -7.29 41.25
C GLN A 256 -11.40 -8.57 42.06
N GLN A 257 -12.46 -9.19 42.58
CA GLN A 257 -12.37 -10.47 43.29
C GLN A 257 -11.92 -11.59 42.37
N ILE A 258 -12.43 -11.64 41.13
CA ILE A 258 -12.01 -12.59 40.11
C ILE A 258 -10.52 -12.45 39.81
N VAL A 259 -10.01 -11.23 39.59
CA VAL A 259 -8.58 -10.98 39.35
C VAL A 259 -7.71 -11.45 40.51
N LYS A 260 -8.18 -11.26 41.75
CA LYS A 260 -7.43 -11.66 42.95
C LYS A 260 -7.40 -13.17 43.15
N VAL A 261 -8.48 -13.88 42.84
CA VAL A 261 -8.59 -15.32 43.09
C VAL A 261 -8.07 -16.18 41.94
N ALA A 262 -8.15 -15.70 40.70
CA ALA A 262 -7.75 -16.45 39.51
C ALA A 262 -6.32 -17.03 39.53
N PRO A 263 -5.27 -16.32 39.99
CA PRO A 263 -3.92 -16.87 40.04
C PRO A 263 -3.69 -17.83 41.24
N LEU A 264 -4.68 -18.01 42.13
CA LEU A 264 -4.53 -18.88 43.29
C LEU A 264 -4.96 -20.30 42.96
N ASP A 265 -4.18 -21.28 43.42
CA ASP A 265 -4.57 -22.69 43.36
C ASP A 265 -5.47 -23.07 44.55
N VAL A 266 -6.70 -22.55 44.55
CA VAL A 266 -7.69 -22.81 45.62
C VAL A 266 -9.10 -23.01 45.05
N PRO A 267 -9.93 -23.90 45.63
CA PRO A 267 -11.36 -23.98 45.31
C PRO A 267 -12.07 -22.63 45.46
N VAL A 268 -12.92 -22.25 44.50
CA VAL A 268 -13.59 -20.94 44.48
C VAL A 268 -15.09 -21.13 44.51
N LEU A 269 -15.81 -20.60 45.50
CA LEU A 269 -17.27 -20.70 45.51
C LEU A 269 -17.92 -19.52 44.80
N LEU A 270 -18.72 -19.78 43.75
CA LEU A 270 -19.54 -18.77 43.08
C LEU A 270 -20.97 -18.80 43.61
N THR A 271 -21.43 -17.67 44.13
CA THR A 271 -22.76 -17.52 44.74
C THR A 271 -23.61 -16.57 43.90
N GLY A 272 -24.90 -16.89 43.76
CA GLY A 272 -25.83 -16.07 42.98
C GLY A 272 -27.06 -16.85 42.54
N GLU A 273 -28.14 -16.13 42.30
CA GLU A 273 -29.41 -16.68 41.82
C GLU A 273 -29.24 -17.40 40.47
N SER A 274 -30.19 -18.27 40.13
CA SER A 274 -30.19 -18.93 38.82
C SER A 274 -30.30 -17.89 37.69
N GLY A 275 -29.57 -18.09 36.59
CA GLY A 275 -29.56 -17.16 35.45
C GLY A 275 -28.72 -15.88 35.61
N THR A 276 -28.00 -15.70 36.73
CA THR A 276 -27.15 -14.50 36.96
C THR A 276 -25.79 -14.52 36.23
N GLY A 277 -25.53 -15.53 35.40
CA GLY A 277 -24.30 -15.62 34.61
C GLY A 277 -23.07 -16.12 35.39
N LYS A 278 -23.24 -17.01 36.38
CA LYS A 278 -22.15 -17.63 37.15
C LYS A 278 -21.10 -18.31 36.26
N GLU A 279 -21.53 -18.89 35.13
CA GLU A 279 -20.63 -19.47 34.14
C GLU A 279 -19.63 -18.46 33.57
N LEU A 280 -20.05 -17.21 33.34
CA LEU A 280 -19.16 -16.15 32.84
C LEU A 280 -18.06 -15.83 33.86
N ALA A 281 -18.39 -15.84 35.16
CA ALA A 281 -17.40 -15.68 36.22
C ALA A 281 -16.44 -16.88 36.29
N ALA A 282 -16.92 -18.12 36.12
CA ALA A 282 -16.08 -19.30 36.07
C ALA A 282 -15.11 -19.27 34.88
N HIS A 283 -15.59 -18.89 33.70
CA HIS A 283 -14.76 -18.68 32.50
C HIS A 283 -13.69 -17.59 32.72
N ALA A 284 -14.07 -16.48 33.37
CA ALA A 284 -13.14 -15.39 33.67
C ALA A 284 -12.04 -15.84 34.63
N ILE A 285 -12.38 -16.58 35.69
CA ILE A 285 -11.42 -17.14 36.66
C ILE A 285 -10.45 -18.08 35.95
N HIS A 286 -10.95 -19.05 35.17
CA HIS A 286 -10.10 -20.00 34.47
C HIS A 286 -9.13 -19.31 33.49
N LYS A 287 -9.61 -18.37 32.67
CA LYS A 287 -8.77 -17.65 31.71
C LYS A 287 -7.68 -16.77 32.36
N LEU A 288 -7.96 -16.24 33.54
CA LEU A 288 -7.01 -15.42 34.30
C LEU A 288 -6.08 -16.24 35.20
N SER A 289 -6.31 -17.55 35.31
CA SER A 289 -5.48 -18.47 36.09
C SER A 289 -4.24 -18.92 35.32
N ASP A 290 -3.29 -19.53 36.04
CA ASP A 290 -2.13 -20.20 35.44
C ASP A 290 -2.51 -21.47 34.66
N ARG A 291 -3.74 -21.97 34.82
CA ARG A 291 -4.29 -23.16 34.15
C ARG A 291 -5.07 -22.85 32.87
N ARG A 292 -5.02 -21.61 32.39
CA ARG A 292 -5.77 -21.13 31.22
C ARG A 292 -5.51 -21.88 29.91
N GLU A 293 -4.38 -22.59 29.81
CA GLU A 293 -4.03 -23.41 28.64
C GLU A 293 -4.67 -24.81 28.70
N GLY A 294 -5.12 -25.25 29.88
CA GLY A 294 -5.84 -26.52 30.08
C GLY A 294 -7.33 -26.40 29.80
N ASN A 295 -8.04 -27.52 29.80
CA ASN A 295 -9.48 -27.53 29.52
C ASN A 295 -10.30 -27.01 30.71
N LEU A 296 -11.24 -26.10 30.46
CA LEU A 296 -12.36 -25.85 31.37
C LEU A 296 -13.50 -26.80 31.05
N VAL A 297 -13.73 -27.77 31.93
CA VAL A 297 -14.83 -28.72 31.82
C VAL A 297 -15.97 -28.22 32.70
N MET A 298 -17.13 -27.96 32.09
CA MET A 298 -18.34 -27.58 32.81
C MET A 298 -19.25 -28.78 32.98
N VAL A 299 -19.78 -28.96 34.19
CA VAL A 299 -20.68 -30.05 34.56
C VAL A 299 -21.89 -29.43 35.26
N ASN A 300 -23.07 -29.59 34.70
CA ASN A 300 -24.30 -29.29 35.42
C ASN A 300 -24.67 -30.54 36.25
N ALA A 301 -24.66 -30.41 37.58
CA ALA A 301 -24.93 -31.53 38.48
C ALA A 301 -26.41 -31.97 38.48
N ALA A 302 -27.35 -31.04 38.28
CA ALA A 302 -28.78 -31.35 38.20
C ALA A 302 -29.15 -32.12 36.91
N ALA A 303 -28.36 -31.98 35.85
CA ALA A 303 -28.57 -32.69 34.59
C ALA A 303 -28.05 -34.14 34.59
N LEU A 304 -27.29 -34.56 35.61
CA LEU A 304 -26.74 -35.92 35.69
C LEU A 304 -27.70 -36.86 36.44
N PRO A 305 -28.10 -38.00 35.85
CA PRO A 305 -28.89 -39.01 36.56
C PRO A 305 -28.12 -39.54 37.77
N SER A 306 -28.75 -39.60 38.95
CA SER A 306 -28.11 -40.00 40.22
C SER A 306 -27.37 -41.34 40.14
N THR A 307 -27.87 -42.27 39.33
CA THR A 307 -27.28 -43.61 39.11
C THR A 307 -26.04 -43.61 38.22
N LEU A 308 -25.79 -42.54 37.44
CA LEU A 308 -24.71 -42.46 36.46
C LEU A 308 -23.70 -41.35 36.77
N VAL A 309 -23.95 -40.49 37.77
CA VAL A 309 -23.05 -39.38 38.17
C VAL A 309 -21.61 -39.86 38.34
N GLU A 310 -21.40 -40.95 39.09
CA GLU A 310 -20.07 -41.49 39.37
C GLU A 310 -19.35 -41.92 38.08
N SER A 311 -20.06 -42.64 37.20
CA SER A 311 -19.54 -43.14 35.92
C SER A 311 -19.23 -42.03 34.91
N GLU A 312 -19.94 -40.89 34.98
CA GLU A 312 -19.70 -39.72 34.14
C GLU A 312 -18.54 -38.87 34.68
N LEU A 313 -18.43 -38.69 35.99
CA LEU A 313 -17.40 -37.87 36.62
C LEU A 313 -16.03 -38.55 36.62
N PHE A 314 -15.98 -39.81 37.01
CA PHE A 314 -14.72 -40.56 37.17
C PHE A 314 -14.43 -41.48 35.99
N GLY A 315 -15.42 -41.75 35.16
CA GLY A 315 -15.28 -42.70 34.07
C GLY A 315 -15.46 -44.15 34.53
N TYR A 316 -15.33 -45.07 33.60
CA TYR A 316 -15.39 -46.50 33.88
C TYR A 316 -14.61 -47.29 32.82
N GLU A 317 -14.08 -48.44 33.22
CA GLU A 317 -13.45 -49.38 32.29
C GLU A 317 -14.49 -50.29 31.62
N GLY A 318 -14.18 -50.77 30.41
CA GLY A 318 -15.10 -51.60 29.63
C GLY A 318 -15.47 -52.89 30.36
N GLY A 319 -16.78 -53.13 30.54
CA GLY A 319 -17.29 -54.32 31.22
C GLY A 319 -17.47 -54.20 32.75
N SER A 320 -17.32 -53.00 33.31
CA SER A 320 -17.50 -52.75 34.76
C SER A 320 -18.94 -52.93 35.27
N PHE A 321 -19.96 -52.80 34.42
CA PHE A 321 -21.36 -53.07 34.75
C PHE A 321 -22.19 -53.50 33.51
N THR A 322 -23.41 -54.01 33.73
CA THR A 322 -24.33 -54.40 32.65
C THR A 322 -24.79 -53.18 31.85
N GLY A 323 -24.30 -53.04 30.61
CA GLY A 323 -24.55 -51.88 29.75
C GLY A 323 -23.33 -50.98 29.51
N ALA A 324 -22.19 -51.25 30.16
CA ALA A 324 -20.94 -50.53 29.93
C ALA A 324 -20.43 -50.72 28.49
N GLU A 325 -20.02 -49.63 27.85
CA GLU A 325 -19.40 -49.70 26.52
C GLU A 325 -18.11 -50.52 26.55
N ARG A 326 -17.88 -51.34 25.51
CA ARG A 326 -16.71 -52.22 25.39
C ARG A 326 -15.35 -51.51 25.49
N LYS A 327 -15.31 -50.21 25.23
CA LYS A 327 -14.07 -49.40 25.26
C LYS A 327 -13.86 -48.64 26.58
N GLY A 328 -14.83 -48.67 27.51
CA GLY A 328 -14.83 -47.78 28.67
C GLY A 328 -15.02 -46.31 28.29
N ARG A 329 -15.09 -45.43 29.28
CA ARG A 329 -15.28 -43.99 29.08
C ARG A 329 -14.45 -43.19 30.07
N ARG A 330 -13.72 -42.18 29.58
CA ARG A 330 -12.94 -41.24 30.40
C ARG A 330 -13.86 -40.30 31.16
N GLY A 331 -13.60 -40.12 32.46
CA GLY A 331 -14.38 -39.23 33.32
C GLY A 331 -14.18 -37.76 33.03
N LYS A 332 -15.12 -36.92 33.47
CA LYS A 332 -15.01 -35.45 33.39
C LYS A 332 -13.82 -34.90 34.17
N VAL A 333 -13.43 -35.53 35.27
CA VAL A 333 -12.23 -35.16 36.04
C VAL A 333 -10.97 -35.33 35.20
N GLU A 334 -10.86 -36.46 34.50
CA GLU A 334 -9.72 -36.76 33.64
C GLU A 334 -9.67 -35.85 32.40
N GLN A 335 -10.82 -35.41 31.89
CA GLN A 335 -10.92 -34.43 30.81
C GLN A 335 -10.45 -33.03 31.21
N ALA A 336 -10.50 -32.73 32.52
CA ALA A 336 -10.11 -31.45 33.11
C ALA A 336 -8.65 -31.44 33.60
N ASP A 337 -7.87 -32.48 33.29
CA ASP A 337 -6.46 -32.56 33.70
C ASP A 337 -5.66 -31.34 33.21
N ALA A 338 -4.79 -30.83 34.08
CA ALA A 338 -4.07 -29.55 33.93
C ALA A 338 -4.96 -28.30 33.65
N GLY A 339 -6.28 -28.42 33.79
CA GLY A 339 -7.28 -27.39 33.49
C GLY A 339 -8.14 -27.00 34.68
N SER A 340 -9.46 -26.90 34.51
CA SER A 340 -10.39 -26.54 35.59
C SER A 340 -11.72 -27.27 35.42
N LEU A 341 -12.34 -27.65 36.53
CA LEU A 341 -13.64 -28.33 36.55
C LEU A 341 -14.65 -27.43 37.27
N PHE A 342 -15.73 -27.06 36.58
CA PHE A 342 -16.79 -26.20 37.11
C PHE A 342 -18.06 -27.03 37.29
N PHE A 343 -18.67 -26.94 38.48
CA PHE A 343 -19.95 -27.56 38.77
C PHE A 343 -21.04 -26.51 38.89
N ASP A 344 -21.99 -26.51 37.96
CA ASP A 344 -23.23 -25.78 38.17
C ASP A 344 -24.19 -26.64 39.01
N GLU A 345 -24.93 -25.98 39.89
CA GLU A 345 -25.95 -26.62 40.74
C GLU A 345 -25.42 -27.79 41.59
N VAL A 346 -24.16 -27.72 42.07
CA VAL A 346 -23.55 -28.81 42.88
C VAL A 346 -24.36 -29.21 44.13
N GLY A 347 -25.25 -28.32 44.61
CA GLY A 347 -26.15 -28.60 45.72
C GLY A 347 -27.12 -29.75 45.44
N ASP A 348 -27.41 -30.02 44.16
CA ASP A 348 -28.29 -31.10 43.69
C ASP A 348 -27.54 -32.42 43.46
N MET A 349 -26.24 -32.47 43.79
CA MET A 349 -25.45 -33.69 43.70
C MET A 349 -25.87 -34.71 44.78
N PRO A 350 -26.00 -36.01 44.45
CA PRO A 350 -26.26 -37.06 45.43
C PRO A 350 -25.22 -37.09 46.56
N GLY A 351 -25.68 -37.27 47.80
CA GLY A 351 -24.83 -37.16 49.00
C GLY A 351 -23.70 -38.19 49.08
N ASP A 352 -23.89 -39.37 48.50
CA ASP A 352 -22.89 -40.42 48.34
C ASP A 352 -21.71 -40.01 47.44
N VAL A 353 -21.99 -39.26 46.37
CA VAL A 353 -20.95 -38.69 45.48
C VAL A 353 -20.21 -37.54 46.17
N GLN A 354 -20.92 -36.71 46.94
CA GLN A 354 -20.30 -35.61 47.71
C GLN A 354 -19.22 -36.11 48.69
N VAL A 355 -19.42 -37.28 49.33
CA VAL A 355 -18.44 -37.87 50.27
C VAL A 355 -17.14 -38.31 49.58
N GLN A 356 -17.22 -38.86 48.36
CA GLN A 356 -16.02 -39.22 47.60
C GLN A 356 -15.22 -37.98 47.19
N TRP A 357 -15.92 -36.88 46.91
CA TRP A 357 -15.32 -35.66 46.41
C TRP A 357 -14.49 -34.92 47.46
N THR A 358 -14.87 -34.98 48.74
CA THR A 358 -14.09 -34.43 49.87
C THR A 358 -12.69 -35.04 50.00
N ARG A 359 -12.41 -36.18 49.33
CA ARG A 359 -11.10 -36.85 49.35
C ARG A 359 -10.18 -36.42 48.21
N LEU A 360 -10.71 -35.76 47.18
CA LEU A 360 -9.95 -35.31 46.02
C LEU A 360 -9.67 -33.82 46.20
N ASN A 361 -8.40 -33.43 46.35
CA ASN A 361 -7.96 -32.03 46.37
C ASN A 361 -8.12 -31.36 44.99
N LEU A 362 -9.31 -31.43 44.40
CA LEU A 362 -9.66 -30.79 43.14
C LEU A 362 -10.37 -29.46 43.41
N THR A 363 -9.97 -28.43 42.67
CA THR A 363 -10.50 -27.08 42.75
C THR A 363 -11.98 -27.04 42.36
N VAL A 364 -12.85 -27.02 43.36
CA VAL A 364 -14.31 -26.99 43.25
C VAL A 364 -14.82 -25.57 43.09
N VAL A 365 -15.82 -25.38 42.24
CA VAL A 365 -16.74 -24.24 42.34
C VAL A 365 -18.16 -24.75 42.57
N GLY A 366 -18.70 -24.59 43.80
CA GLY A 366 -20.08 -24.93 44.17
C GLY A 366 -20.29 -25.29 45.67
N PHE A 367 -21.49 -25.04 46.23
CA PHE A 367 -21.83 -24.77 47.65
C PHE A 367 -21.76 -25.89 48.72
N SER A 368 -21.69 -25.39 49.96
CA SER A 368 -21.38 -25.99 51.28
C SER A 368 -22.46 -26.87 51.96
N CYS A 369 -22.04 -27.91 52.71
CA CYS A 369 -21.99 -27.93 54.19
C CYS A 369 -21.61 -29.32 54.77
N TRP A 370 -20.43 -29.48 55.41
CA TRP A 370 -20.36 -30.07 56.75
C TRP A 370 -19.12 -29.57 57.52
N ARG A 371 -19.39 -29.19 58.77
CA ARG A 371 -18.63 -28.40 59.73
C ARG A 371 -17.30 -28.99 60.22
N ALA A 372 -16.41 -28.04 60.53
CA ALA A 372 -15.62 -27.91 61.75
C ALA A 372 -15.74 -29.01 62.85
N LEU A 373 -14.57 -29.34 63.41
CA LEU A 373 -14.27 -30.16 64.61
C LEU A 373 -14.12 -31.69 64.43
N ALA A 374 -12.88 -32.10 64.16
CA ALA A 374 -12.16 -33.15 64.89
C ALA A 374 -10.65 -32.88 64.73
N ARG A 375 -10.07 -32.01 65.56
CA ARG A 375 -9.20 -32.36 66.71
C ARG A 375 -8.18 -33.47 66.43
N ARG A 376 -6.90 -33.10 66.59
CA ARG A 376 -5.81 -33.88 67.21
C ARG A 376 -5.92 -35.41 67.08
N ALA A 377 -5.04 -35.99 66.25
CA ALA A 377 -4.12 -37.06 66.62
C ALA A 377 -2.94 -37.02 65.66
#